data_AF-A0A842VCW1-F1
#
_entry.id   AF-A0A842VCW1-F1
#
_cell.length_a   1.000
_cell.length_b   1.000
_cell.length_c   1.000
_cell.angle_alpha   90.00
_cell.angle_beta   90.00
_cell.angle_gamma   90.00
#
_symmetry.space_group_name_H-M   'P 1'
#
loop_
_entity.id
_entity.type
_entity.pdbx_description
1 polymer ?
#
loop_
_entity_poly.entity_id
_entity_poly.type
_entity_poly.pdbx_seq_one_letter_code
_entity_poly.pdbx_strand_id
1 'polypeptide(L)'
;MKQKKGGNPNFKNYEDIISLIGKFAWIIGVIDGILYILWGIWGLWWVNLAASAAQSVGVFSYIAADVTYLTALYIWYIIGGIITIAVAILIVRPRFSAKCANKDWDFLLDDVITLGSFRIPFMLILGIILTIFGQWWGGVAILIPAIVLIFLGPKEYKWKK
;
A
#
# COMPACT_ATOMS: atom_id res chain seq x y z
N MET A 1 -33.03 1.82 -10.27
CA MET A 1 -31.85 0.95 -10.01
C MET A 1 -32.32 -0.32 -9.30
N LYS A 2 -32.23 -1.49 -9.93
CA LYS A 2 -32.57 -2.77 -9.27
C LYS A 2 -31.45 -3.09 -8.27
N GLN A 3 -31.76 -3.12 -6.98
CA GLN A 3 -30.86 -3.69 -5.97
C GLN A 3 -30.57 -5.15 -6.38
N LYS A 4 -29.32 -5.46 -6.69
CA LYS A 4 -28.89 -6.85 -6.86
C LYS A 4 -29.00 -7.54 -5.49
N LYS A 5 -29.73 -8.66 -5.45
CA LYS A 5 -29.94 -9.48 -4.25
C LYS A 5 -28.59 -9.84 -3.59
N GLY A 6 -28.45 -9.56 -2.30
CA GLY A 6 -27.36 -10.07 -1.44
C GLY A 6 -26.42 -9.03 -0.82
N GLY A 7 -26.40 -7.78 -1.30
CA GLY A 7 -25.50 -6.76 -0.74
C GLY A 7 -25.89 -6.25 0.65
N ASN A 8 -24.92 -5.67 1.38
CA ASN A 8 -25.21 -5.05 2.67
C ASN A 8 -26.10 -3.80 2.47
N PRO A 9 -27.30 -3.71 3.08
CA PRO A 9 -28.21 -2.57 2.92
C PRO A 9 -27.59 -1.26 3.43
N ASN A 10 -26.64 -1.34 4.36
CA ASN A 10 -25.95 -0.20 4.96
C ASN A 10 -24.71 0.24 4.16
N PHE A 11 -24.36 -0.41 3.04
CA PHE A 11 -23.20 -0.01 2.24
C PHE A 11 -23.26 1.46 1.81
N LYS A 12 -24.48 1.98 1.55
CA LYS A 12 -24.70 3.40 1.23
C LYS A 12 -24.13 4.36 2.27
N ASN A 13 -24.07 3.96 3.55
CA ASN A 13 -23.53 4.81 4.62
C ASN A 13 -22.00 4.96 4.53
N TYR A 14 -21.34 3.99 3.89
CA TYR A 14 -19.87 3.96 3.76
C TYR A 14 -19.41 4.21 2.32
N GLU A 15 -20.30 4.15 1.33
CA GLU A 15 -19.97 4.23 -0.10
C GLU A 15 -19.15 5.48 -0.44
N ASP A 16 -19.53 6.63 0.08
CA ASP A 16 -18.85 7.89 -0.21
C ASP A 16 -17.46 7.97 0.43
N ILE A 17 -17.30 7.49 1.67
CA ILE A 17 -15.98 7.46 2.32
C ILE A 17 -15.05 6.46 1.65
N ILE A 18 -15.56 5.30 1.22
CA ILE A 18 -14.79 4.29 0.48
C ILE A 18 -14.39 4.80 -0.91
N SER A 19 -15.30 5.46 -1.62
CA SER A 19 -15.00 6.11 -2.89
C SER A 19 -13.95 7.20 -2.73
N LEU A 20 -14.07 8.04 -1.68
CA LEU A 20 -13.11 9.10 -1.38
C LEU A 20 -11.72 8.53 -1.09
N ILE A 21 -11.60 7.61 -0.13
CA ILE A 21 -10.31 6.99 0.23
C ILE A 21 -9.70 6.29 -1.00
N GLY A 22 -10.50 5.48 -1.70
CA GLY A 22 -10.05 4.75 -2.88
C GLY A 22 -9.57 5.67 -4.01
N LYS A 23 -10.28 6.78 -4.27
CA LYS A 23 -9.92 7.78 -5.28
C LYS A 23 -8.56 8.43 -4.99
N PHE A 24 -8.25 8.66 -3.71
CA PHE A 24 -7.00 9.28 -3.27
C PHE A 24 -5.89 8.28 -2.92
N ALA A 25 -6.16 6.96 -2.96
CA ALA A 25 -5.20 5.94 -2.56
C ALA A 25 -3.87 6.03 -3.32
N TRP A 26 -3.89 6.33 -4.63
CA TRP A 26 -2.65 6.53 -5.38
C TRP A 26 -1.87 7.78 -4.98
N ILE A 27 -2.54 8.87 -4.58
CA ILE A 27 -1.88 10.10 -4.09
C ILE A 27 -1.23 9.81 -2.75
N ILE A 28 -1.93 9.11 -1.86
CA ILE A 28 -1.39 8.68 -0.57
C ILE A 28 -0.15 7.81 -0.80
N GLY A 29 -0.21 6.83 -1.72
CA GLY A 29 0.95 6.02 -2.07
C GLY A 29 2.13 6.82 -2.64
N VAL A 30 1.87 7.83 -3.47
CA VAL A 30 2.94 8.72 -3.98
C VAL A 30 3.59 9.52 -2.85
N ILE A 31 2.78 10.14 -1.98
CA ILE A 31 3.29 10.92 -0.84
C ILE A 31 4.11 10.02 0.09
N ASP A 32 3.58 8.84 0.42
CA ASP A 32 4.24 7.84 1.26
C ASP A 32 5.61 7.43 0.68
N GLY A 33 5.65 7.12 -0.62
CA GLY A 33 6.91 6.78 -1.28
C GLY A 33 7.93 7.93 -1.30
N ILE A 34 7.49 9.19 -1.45
CA ILE A 34 8.37 10.35 -1.35
C ILE A 34 8.93 10.49 0.06
N LEU A 35 8.09 10.36 1.09
CA LEU A 35 8.51 10.44 2.48
C LEU A 35 9.56 9.37 2.81
N TYR A 36 9.40 8.14 2.33
CA TYR A 36 10.40 7.08 2.54
C TYR A 36 11.72 7.34 1.84
N ILE A 37 11.71 7.90 0.62
CA ILE A 37 12.94 8.31 -0.06
C ILE A 37 13.66 9.39 0.77
N LEU A 38 12.93 10.41 1.23
CA LEU A 38 13.51 11.47 2.07
C LEU A 38 14.06 10.92 3.38
N TRP A 39 13.34 10.02 4.04
CA TRP A 39 13.79 9.36 5.27
C TRP A 39 15.01 8.47 5.04
N GLY A 40 15.08 7.75 3.93
CA GLY A 40 16.24 6.95 3.57
C GLY A 40 17.49 7.81 3.35
N ILE A 41 17.37 8.92 2.61
CA ILE A 41 18.48 9.85 2.38
C ILE A 41 18.94 10.50 3.70
N TRP A 42 17.98 11.00 4.49
CA TRP A 42 18.24 11.59 5.80
C TRP A 42 18.91 10.58 6.74
N GLY A 43 18.42 9.34 6.78
CA GLY A 43 18.97 8.26 7.60
C GLY A 43 20.40 7.88 7.22
N LEU A 44 20.69 7.74 5.92
CA LEU A 44 22.06 7.46 5.44
C LEU A 44 23.05 8.55 5.84
N TRP A 45 22.62 9.82 5.81
CA TRP A 45 23.45 10.92 6.28
C TRP A 45 23.79 10.80 7.77
N TRP A 46 22.81 10.47 8.61
CA TRP A 46 23.04 10.24 10.05
C TRP A 46 23.92 9.03 10.33
N VAL A 47 23.74 7.93 9.59
CA VAL A 47 24.58 6.74 9.73
C VAL A 47 26.03 7.07 9.40
N ASN A 48 26.27 7.84 8.33
CA ASN A 48 27.61 8.28 7.96
C ASN A 48 28.26 9.17 9.04
N LEU A 49 27.49 10.10 9.63
CA LEU A 49 27.97 10.93 10.74
C LEU A 49 28.32 10.08 11.97
N ALA A 50 27.44 9.16 12.36
CA ALA A 50 27.65 8.27 13.50
C ALA A 50 28.88 7.36 13.31
N ALA A 51 29.03 6.78 12.11
CA ALA A 51 30.19 5.97 11.75
C ALA A 51 31.49 6.78 11.84
N SER A 52 31.50 7.99 11.28
CA SER A 52 32.66 8.89 11.31
C SER A 52 33.04 9.29 12.74
N ALA A 53 32.05 9.60 13.59
CA ALA A 53 32.25 9.95 14.98
C ALA A 53 32.77 8.77 15.81
N ALA A 54 32.24 7.56 15.60
CA ALA A 54 32.72 6.37 16.29
C ALA A 54 34.14 5.98 15.87
N GLN A 55 34.49 6.20 14.60
CA GLN A 55 35.84 5.96 14.10
C GLN A 55 36.84 6.94 14.70
N SER A 56 36.49 8.23 14.86
CA SER A 56 37.40 9.23 15.43
C SER A 56 37.76 9.00 16.89
N VAL A 57 36.89 8.32 17.66
CA VAL A 57 37.15 7.93 19.06
C VAL A 57 37.56 6.46 19.21
N GLY A 58 37.76 5.72 18.11
CA GLY A 58 38.27 4.34 18.12
C GLY A 58 37.28 3.27 18.60
N VAL A 59 35.98 3.54 18.57
CA VAL A 59 34.92 2.62 19.06
C VAL A 59 34.06 2.03 17.93
N PHE A 60 34.44 2.22 16.67
CA PHE A 60 33.65 1.76 15.52
C PHE A 60 33.33 0.26 15.55
N SER A 61 34.27 -0.59 16.01
CA SER A 61 34.07 -2.04 16.08
C SER A 61 32.87 -2.45 16.94
N TYR A 62 32.50 -1.65 17.95
CA TYR A 62 31.35 -1.92 18.82
C TYR A 62 30.00 -1.64 18.14
N ILE A 63 29.97 -0.81 17.10
CA ILE A 63 28.73 -0.38 16.42
C ILE A 63 28.67 -0.79 14.94
N ALA A 64 29.71 -1.47 14.42
CA ALA A 64 29.83 -1.76 12.99
C ALA A 64 28.64 -2.56 12.44
N ALA A 65 28.10 -3.49 13.25
CA ALA A 65 26.91 -4.26 12.89
C ALA A 65 25.67 -3.38 12.78
N ASP A 66 25.46 -2.47 13.75
CA ASP A 66 24.32 -1.54 13.76
C ASP A 66 24.38 -0.56 12.58
N VAL A 67 25.58 -0.02 12.31
CA VAL A 67 25.82 0.85 11.14
C VAL A 67 25.46 0.12 9.85
N THR A 68 25.91 -1.13 9.68
CA THR A 68 25.64 -1.93 8.48
C THR A 68 24.13 -2.22 8.33
N TYR A 69 23.46 -2.61 9.41
CA TYR A 69 22.03 -2.87 9.41
C TYR A 69 21.22 -1.61 9.05
N LEU A 70 21.53 -0.48 9.68
CA LEU A 70 20.85 0.78 9.42
C LEU A 70 21.11 1.28 8.00
N THR A 71 22.34 1.16 7.48
CA THR A 71 22.63 1.46 6.08
C THR A 71 21.74 0.63 5.13
N ALA A 72 21.65 -0.69 5.35
CA ALA A 72 20.81 -1.56 4.54
C ALA A 72 19.32 -1.18 4.64
N LEU A 73 18.83 -0.88 5.84
CA LEU A 73 17.46 -0.44 6.09
C LEU A 73 17.12 0.86 5.34
N TYR A 74 18.00 1.87 5.40
CA TYR A 74 17.76 3.14 4.72
C TYR A 74 17.89 3.04 3.19
N ILE A 75 18.77 2.19 2.68
CA ILE A 75 18.78 1.84 1.24
C ILE A 75 17.45 1.20 0.85
N TRP A 76 16.93 0.29 1.67
CA TRP A 76 15.64 -0.35 1.44
C TRP A 76 14.49 0.66 1.44
N TYR A 77 14.51 1.70 2.28
CA TYR A 77 13.51 2.77 2.24
C TYR A 77 13.51 3.53 0.92
N ILE A 78 14.69 3.80 0.34
CA ILE A 78 14.79 4.46 -0.96
C ILE A 78 14.21 3.56 -2.06
N ILE A 79 14.63 2.29 -2.11
CA ILE A 79 14.15 1.33 -3.10
C ILE A 79 12.64 1.11 -2.97
N GLY A 80 12.16 0.88 -1.75
CA GLY A 80 10.74 0.68 -1.43
C GLY A 80 9.89 1.90 -1.79
N GLY A 81 10.38 3.12 -1.52
CA GLY A 81 9.71 4.36 -1.90
C GLY A 81 9.57 4.51 -3.43
N ILE A 82 10.64 4.20 -4.19
CA ILE A 82 10.60 4.22 -5.66
C ILE A 82 9.58 3.21 -6.21
N ILE A 83 9.62 1.97 -5.71
CA ILE A 83 8.67 0.91 -6.11
C ILE A 83 7.23 1.33 -5.78
N THR A 84 7.02 1.88 -4.58
CA THR A 84 5.71 2.35 -4.12
C THR A 84 5.15 3.44 -5.02
N ILE A 85 5.95 4.45 -5.39
CA ILE A 85 5.55 5.50 -6.35
C ILE A 85 5.18 4.89 -7.70
N ALA A 86 6.03 4.00 -8.23
CA ALA A 86 5.79 3.36 -9.53
C ALA A 86 4.48 2.56 -9.52
N VAL A 87 4.25 1.71 -8.52
CA VAL A 87 3.02 0.92 -8.37
C VAL A 87 1.80 1.83 -8.18
N ALA A 88 1.92 2.89 -7.38
CA ALA A 88 0.84 3.84 -7.15
C ALA A 88 0.38 4.51 -8.45
N ILE A 89 1.33 5.01 -9.26
CA ILE A 89 1.03 5.71 -10.51
C ILE A 89 0.59 4.75 -11.61
N LEU A 90 1.31 3.64 -11.80
CA LEU A 90 1.13 2.76 -12.96
C LEU A 90 -0.01 1.74 -12.76
N ILE A 91 -0.31 1.35 -11.52
CA ILE A 91 -1.27 0.27 -11.24
C ILE A 91 -2.44 0.79 -10.40
N VAL A 92 -2.18 1.40 -9.24
CA VAL A 92 -3.25 1.82 -8.31
C VAL A 92 -4.12 2.92 -8.92
N ARG A 93 -3.52 3.91 -9.58
CA ARG A 93 -4.27 5.01 -10.19
C ARG A 93 -5.28 4.51 -11.25
N PRO A 94 -4.88 3.80 -12.33
CA PRO A 94 -5.83 3.40 -13.38
C PRO A 94 -6.76 2.26 -12.97
N ARG A 95 -6.28 1.30 -12.16
CA ARG A 95 -7.01 0.06 -11.91
C ARG A 95 -7.90 0.11 -10.67
N PHE A 96 -7.47 0.84 -9.64
CA PHE A 96 -8.18 0.90 -8.38
C PHE A 96 -8.82 2.28 -8.16
N SER A 97 -8.02 3.34 -8.13
CA SER A 97 -8.48 4.69 -7.79
C SER A 97 -9.51 5.24 -8.76
N ALA A 98 -9.30 5.04 -10.07
CA ALA A 98 -10.27 5.43 -11.09
C ALA A 98 -11.60 4.68 -10.95
N LYS A 99 -11.56 3.41 -10.55
CA LYS A 99 -12.75 2.57 -10.36
C LYS A 99 -13.52 2.95 -9.10
N CYS A 100 -12.82 3.25 -8.01
CA CYS A 100 -13.43 3.83 -6.81
C CYS A 100 -14.07 5.20 -7.10
N ALA A 101 -13.41 6.05 -7.88
CA ALA A 101 -13.94 7.36 -8.26
C ALA A 101 -15.22 7.26 -9.11
N ASN A 102 -15.28 6.25 -10.00
CA ASN A 102 -16.45 5.97 -10.84
C ASN A 102 -17.50 5.08 -10.15
N LYS A 103 -17.27 4.69 -8.88
CA LYS A 103 -18.12 3.75 -8.13
C LYS A 103 -18.38 2.43 -8.88
N ASP A 104 -17.39 1.97 -9.65
CA ASP A 104 -17.44 0.73 -10.43
C ASP A 104 -17.09 -0.47 -9.51
N TRP A 105 -17.97 -0.70 -8.53
CA TRP A 105 -17.82 -1.75 -7.52
C TRP A 105 -17.89 -3.15 -8.14
N ASP A 106 -18.62 -3.28 -9.25
CA ASP A 106 -18.73 -4.53 -9.98
C ASP A 106 -17.36 -4.95 -10.52
N PHE A 107 -16.64 -4.04 -11.18
CA PHE A 107 -15.27 -4.28 -11.62
C PHE A 107 -14.34 -4.64 -10.47
N LEU A 108 -14.33 -3.85 -9.38
CA LEU A 108 -13.39 -4.06 -8.26
C LEU A 108 -13.56 -5.42 -7.57
N LEU A 109 -14.79 -5.92 -7.49
CA LEU A 109 -15.09 -7.22 -6.89
C LEU A 109 -14.91 -8.39 -7.86
N ASP A 110 -14.95 -8.14 -9.17
CA ASP A 110 -14.69 -9.17 -10.19
C ASP A 110 -13.24 -9.17 -10.71
N ASP A 111 -12.46 -8.12 -10.43
CA ASP A 111 -11.02 -8.05 -10.69
C ASP A 111 -10.26 -8.93 -9.70
N VAL A 112 -10.12 -10.21 -10.06
CA VAL A 112 -9.57 -11.25 -9.19
C VAL A 112 -8.46 -12.04 -9.88
N ILE A 113 -7.54 -12.56 -9.08
CA ILE A 113 -6.65 -13.65 -9.46
C ILE A 113 -7.25 -14.96 -8.98
N THR A 114 -7.31 -15.96 -9.86
CA THR A 114 -7.85 -17.29 -9.53
C THR A 114 -6.72 -18.27 -9.30
N LEU A 115 -6.71 -18.92 -8.13
CA LEU A 115 -5.82 -20.03 -7.78
C LEU A 115 -6.66 -21.29 -7.62
N GLY A 116 -6.73 -22.11 -8.68
CA GLY A 116 -7.67 -23.23 -8.76
C GLY A 116 -9.12 -22.74 -8.72
N SER A 117 -9.87 -23.14 -7.69
CA SER A 117 -11.26 -22.70 -7.46
C SER A 117 -11.37 -21.42 -6.63
N PHE A 118 -10.29 -20.99 -5.98
CA PHE A 118 -10.29 -19.83 -5.08
C PHE A 118 -10.08 -18.53 -5.86
N ARG A 119 -10.84 -17.49 -5.49
CA ARG A 119 -10.78 -16.14 -6.08
C ARG A 119 -10.18 -15.18 -5.04
N ILE A 120 -9.10 -14.49 -5.42
CA ILE A 120 -8.44 -13.47 -4.60
C ILE A 120 -8.62 -12.10 -5.27
N PRO A 121 -9.24 -11.11 -4.61
CA PRO A 121 -9.34 -9.75 -5.13
C PRO A 121 -7.98 -9.15 -5.43
N PHE A 122 -7.80 -8.61 -6.64
CA PHE A 122 -6.54 -7.99 -7.04
C PHE A 122 -6.21 -6.79 -6.14
N MET A 123 -7.22 -6.03 -5.70
CA MET A 123 -7.05 -4.93 -4.74
C MET A 123 -6.44 -5.35 -3.39
N LEU A 124 -6.73 -6.57 -2.89
CA LEU A 124 -6.06 -7.08 -1.68
C LEU A 124 -4.59 -7.34 -1.94
N ILE A 125 -4.26 -7.95 -3.08
CA ILE A 125 -2.88 -8.22 -3.48
C ILE A 125 -2.10 -6.91 -3.61
N LEU A 126 -2.69 -5.90 -4.26
CA LEU A 126 -2.08 -4.57 -4.37
C LEU A 126 -1.86 -3.92 -3.01
N GLY A 127 -2.85 -3.99 -2.12
CA GLY A 127 -2.72 -3.48 -0.76
C GLY A 127 -1.58 -4.16 0.00
N ILE A 128 -1.44 -5.48 -0.09
CA ILE A 128 -0.34 -6.23 0.55
C ILE A 128 1.01 -5.84 -0.04
N ILE A 129 1.14 -5.76 -1.36
CA ILE A 129 2.38 -5.35 -2.04
C ILE A 129 2.81 -3.97 -1.53
N LEU A 130 1.89 -3.00 -1.51
CA LEU A 130 2.19 -1.65 -1.04
C LEU A 130 2.41 -1.57 0.48
N THR A 131 1.88 -2.51 1.26
CA THR A 131 2.21 -2.64 2.69
C THR A 131 3.65 -3.10 2.87
N ILE A 132 4.14 -4.03 2.04
CA ILE A 132 5.52 -4.53 2.13
C ILE A 132 6.53 -3.45 1.69
N PHE A 133 6.27 -2.78 0.56
CA PHE A 133 7.20 -1.79 0.01
C PHE A 133 7.04 -0.37 0.58
N GLY A 134 5.84 -0.01 1.05
CA GLY A 134 5.53 1.25 1.72
C GLY A 134 5.53 1.14 3.25
N GLN A 135 6.34 0.22 3.79
CA GLN A 135 6.60 0.06 5.24
C GLN A 135 5.32 0.11 6.09
N TRP A 136 4.44 -0.85 5.86
CA TRP A 136 3.16 -1.07 6.55
C TRP A 136 2.06 -0.07 6.22
N TRP A 137 2.39 1.20 5.94
CA TRP A 137 1.40 2.27 5.76
C TRP A 137 0.96 2.45 4.31
N GLY A 138 1.84 2.21 3.34
CA GLY A 138 1.56 2.46 1.92
C GLY A 138 0.37 1.68 1.35
N GLY A 139 0.01 0.54 1.94
CA GLY A 139 -1.12 -0.29 1.51
C GLY A 139 -2.46 0.04 2.16
N VAL A 140 -2.48 0.78 3.27
CA VAL A 140 -3.68 0.96 4.10
C VAL A 140 -4.82 1.62 3.33
N ALA A 141 -4.51 2.63 2.50
CA ALA A 141 -5.49 3.34 1.69
C ALA A 141 -6.18 2.46 0.63
N ILE A 142 -5.63 1.28 0.33
CA ILE A 142 -6.23 0.28 -0.55
C ILE A 142 -6.90 -0.82 0.27
N LEU A 143 -6.24 -1.30 1.33
CA LEU A 143 -6.72 -2.39 2.17
C LEU A 143 -8.03 -2.04 2.87
N ILE A 144 -8.19 -0.81 3.37
CA ILE A 144 -9.44 -0.39 4.02
C ILE A 144 -10.63 -0.49 3.05
N PRO A 145 -10.63 0.18 1.88
CA PRO A 145 -11.67 -0.03 0.88
C PRO A 145 -11.84 -1.49 0.45
N ALA A 146 -10.74 -2.23 0.26
CA ALA A 146 -10.81 -3.61 -0.19
C ALA A 146 -11.56 -4.50 0.82
N ILE A 147 -11.21 -4.41 2.11
CA ILE A 147 -11.88 -5.16 3.18
C ILE A 147 -13.35 -4.76 3.26
N VAL A 148 -13.65 -3.46 3.24
CA VAL A 148 -15.04 -2.97 3.30
C VAL A 148 -15.84 -3.46 2.09
N LEU A 149 -15.28 -3.43 0.87
CA LEU A 149 -15.97 -3.92 -0.32
C LEU A 149 -16.21 -5.44 -0.27
N ILE A 150 -15.28 -6.22 0.27
CA ILE A 150 -15.40 -7.69 0.36
C ILE A 150 -16.47 -8.11 1.35
N PHE A 151 -16.52 -7.49 2.53
CA PHE A 151 -17.38 -7.92 3.63
C PHE A 151 -18.66 -7.10 3.78
N LEU A 152 -18.64 -5.84 3.37
CA LEU A 152 -19.74 -4.88 3.54
C LEU A 152 -20.18 -4.24 2.21
N GLY A 153 -19.71 -4.77 1.08
CA GLY A 153 -19.95 -4.19 -0.24
C GLY A 153 -21.40 -4.29 -0.73
N PRO A 154 -21.67 -3.71 -1.91
CA PRO A 154 -23.00 -3.68 -2.52
C PRO A 154 -23.44 -5.05 -3.08
N LYS A 155 -22.54 -6.03 -3.11
CA LYS A 155 -22.82 -7.43 -3.46
C LYS A 155 -21.92 -8.35 -2.62
N GLU A 156 -22.39 -9.57 -2.36
CA GLU A 156 -21.57 -10.58 -1.71
C GLU A 156 -20.36 -10.94 -2.58
N TYR A 157 -19.17 -10.95 -1.97
CA TYR A 157 -17.98 -11.41 -2.64
C TYR A 157 -17.97 -12.93 -2.79
N LYS A 158 -17.73 -13.41 -4.01
CA LYS A 158 -17.65 -14.84 -4.30
C LYS A 158 -16.21 -15.31 -4.19
N TRP A 159 -15.88 -15.98 -3.09
CA TRP A 159 -14.56 -16.58 -2.85
C TRP A 159 -14.24 -17.78 -3.75
N LYS A 160 -15.26 -18.39 -4.34
CA LYS A 160 -15.11 -19.52 -5.26
C LYS A 160 -15.74 -19.20 -6.62
N LYS A 161 -15.22 -19.83 -7.67
CA LYS A 161 -15.86 -19.83 -9.00
C LYS A 161 -17.23 -20.49 -8.96
#